data_AF-A0A665V3Z6-F1
#
_entry.id   AF-A0A665V3Z6-F1
#
_cell.length_a   1.000
_cell.length_b   1.000
_cell.length_c   1.000
_cell.angle_alpha   90.00
_cell.angle_beta   90.00
_cell.angle_gamma   90.00
#
_symmetry.space_group_name_H-M   'P 1'
#
loop_
_entity.id
_entity.type
_entity.pdbx_description
1 polymer ?
#
loop_
_entity_poly.entity_id
_entity_poly.type
_entity_poly.pdbx_seq_one_letter_code
_entity_poly.pdbx_strand_id
1 'polypeptide(L)'
;LPKGPSECEVPMDTAYPVCAEKVEVRKWKYLDPCYAFYGVDGSTCSILTYLSQIEDFCPSHLGKNHSALVHCVCTQAEIRTSLSQLYEVIGNNSGAAINFILSRVQRMSERWIQAGLRMRQRGNKTVFNQMRVRVLLYPGALTGSVGQRFEAMVERGGPLGELVQWADLSACLTILGHNITFTTSQHQLHSCPIQRPLTFDLIYTDYHGLAHFQGAMGLAFQHYQCHFRILDSFGTEPAFNLGSYTHSHGYKTLWGRWGLQPLQYMTMFPHTPDNSFLGFVSVERTVCVCVWKDGDLARYKIFTHVLFAQGKSEFVEVISEQLETHATVYQPPGHTSSLPSFVKNHGLLTQEHFLRLLRRAKVFVGLGFPYEGPAPIEAIALGCVFLQPRFDPPHSSNNNDFYKGKPTTRQISSQHPYAEEFIGKPHVWTVDITNRTDVQEAVKAILHTEPFTPREFTCDGMLERVHAYISHQDFCSKSVPTWPPENALRVHLGPLGQSCVSVCQHSALVCEPALFHHLNSPSAFTRLGLSCSSVGLEVNHLFPAYSPWGRHCGLQQEPRLFSCAGSDPSHRRLCPCRAYLPGQVALCPNCVETGL
;
A
#
# COMPACT_ATOMS: atom_id res chain seq x y z
N LEU A 1 17.16 -15.53 59.13
CA LEU A 1 16.81 -14.29 58.42
C LEU A 1 16.61 -14.64 56.96
N PRO A 2 15.39 -14.59 56.41
CA PRO A 2 15.16 -14.85 54.98
C PRO A 2 15.69 -13.66 54.17
N LYS A 3 16.41 -13.92 53.07
CA LYS A 3 16.79 -12.90 52.09
C LYS A 3 15.52 -12.34 51.44
N GLY A 4 15.38 -11.02 51.39
CA GLY A 4 14.26 -10.33 50.74
C GLY A 4 14.26 -10.53 49.22
N PRO A 5 13.12 -10.27 48.53
CA PRO A 5 13.00 -10.46 47.10
C PRO A 5 13.52 -9.23 46.35
N SER A 6 14.82 -9.16 46.02
CA SER A 6 15.33 -8.00 45.27
C SER A 6 16.66 -8.15 44.52
N GLU A 7 17.07 -9.34 44.05
CA GLU A 7 18.23 -9.44 43.14
C GLU A 7 17.99 -10.49 42.03
N CYS A 8 17.65 -10.04 40.82
CA CYS A 8 17.73 -10.89 39.62
C CYS A 8 19.19 -10.97 39.18
N GLU A 9 19.70 -12.19 39.00
CA GLU A 9 21.04 -12.42 38.45
C GLU A 9 21.03 -12.26 36.93
N VAL A 10 22.11 -11.68 36.39
CA VAL A 10 22.28 -11.49 34.94
C VAL A 10 22.63 -12.84 34.30
N PRO A 11 21.81 -13.35 33.35
CA PRO A 11 22.03 -14.65 32.75
C PRO A 11 23.26 -14.63 31.83
N MET A 12 24.13 -15.61 32.01
CA MET A 12 25.24 -15.91 31.09
C MET A 12 24.78 -16.99 30.11
N ASP A 13 24.08 -16.57 29.06
CA ASP A 13 23.56 -17.46 28.03
C ASP A 13 24.34 -17.28 26.72
N THR A 14 24.90 -18.37 26.19
CA THR A 14 25.63 -18.37 24.92
C THR A 14 24.76 -17.96 23.72
N ALA A 15 23.43 -18.11 23.82
CA ALA A 15 22.49 -17.63 22.80
C ALA A 15 22.27 -16.10 22.86
N TYR A 16 22.58 -15.47 24.00
CA TYR A 16 22.47 -14.03 24.21
C TYR A 16 23.80 -13.44 24.71
N PRO A 17 24.88 -13.49 23.89
CA PRO A 17 26.24 -13.19 24.33
C PRO A 17 26.45 -11.73 24.75
N VAL A 18 25.54 -10.83 24.35
CA VAL A 18 25.59 -9.40 24.65
C VAL A 18 24.68 -8.98 25.82
N CYS A 19 23.96 -9.92 26.45
CA CYS A 19 23.02 -9.60 27.52
C CYS A 19 23.72 -8.88 28.68
N ALA A 20 24.84 -9.42 29.16
CA ALA A 20 25.57 -8.86 30.29
C ALA A 20 26.10 -7.44 30.02
N GLU A 21 26.66 -7.22 28.83
CA GLU A 21 27.14 -5.90 28.40
C GLU A 21 25.97 -4.90 28.34
N LYS A 22 24.83 -5.30 27.78
CA LYS A 22 23.63 -4.46 27.66
C LYS A 22 23.03 -4.10 29.02
N VAL A 23 23.03 -5.01 29.99
CA VAL A 23 22.57 -4.74 31.35
C VAL A 23 23.43 -3.66 32.00
N GLU A 24 24.76 -3.74 31.88
CA GLU A 24 25.68 -2.75 32.45
C GLU A 24 25.53 -1.38 31.77
N VAL A 25 25.41 -1.34 30.45
CA VAL A 25 25.12 -0.09 29.71
C VAL A 25 23.81 0.53 30.19
N ARG A 26 22.80 -0.29 30.49
CA ARG A 26 21.48 0.18 30.91
C ARG A 26 21.43 0.61 32.37
N LYS A 27 22.23 0.00 33.26
CA LYS A 27 22.45 0.50 34.62
C LYS A 27 23.05 1.90 34.65
N TRP A 28 23.83 2.29 33.64
CA TRP A 28 24.37 3.65 33.56
C TRP A 28 23.41 4.68 32.94
N LYS A 29 22.42 4.21 32.17
CA LYS A 29 21.48 5.07 31.44
C LYS A 29 20.03 4.99 31.94
N TYR A 30 19.74 4.27 33.03
CA TYR A 30 18.37 4.02 33.51
C TYR A 30 17.55 5.30 33.80
N LEU A 31 18.23 6.40 34.12
CA LEU A 31 17.60 7.72 34.33
C LEU A 31 17.10 8.38 33.05
N ASP A 32 17.43 7.83 31.88
CA ASP A 32 16.82 8.25 30.63
C ASP A 32 15.30 8.07 30.75
N PRO A 33 14.51 9.15 30.59
CA PRO A 33 13.06 9.09 30.73
C PRO A 33 12.40 8.03 29.82
N CYS A 34 13.06 7.63 28.73
CA CYS A 34 12.60 6.55 27.85
C CYS A 34 12.53 5.19 28.56
N TYR A 35 13.44 4.89 29.49
CA TYR A 35 13.48 3.58 30.18
C TYR A 35 12.57 3.55 31.39
N ALA A 36 12.47 4.67 32.11
CA ALA A 36 11.50 4.84 33.19
C ALA A 36 10.07 4.56 32.72
N PHE A 37 9.72 4.94 31.48
CA PHE A 37 8.43 4.61 30.86
C PHE A 37 8.17 3.10 30.80
N TYR A 38 9.18 2.30 30.50
CA TYR A 38 9.08 0.83 30.47
C TYR A 38 9.24 0.18 31.86
N GLY A 39 9.14 0.98 32.93
CA GLY A 39 9.27 0.49 34.30
C GLY A 39 10.71 0.18 34.70
N VAL A 40 11.70 0.66 33.95
CA VAL A 40 13.12 0.54 34.35
C VAL A 40 13.40 1.54 35.46
N ASP A 41 13.57 0.99 36.66
CA ASP A 41 13.81 1.73 37.91
C ASP A 41 15.29 1.72 38.34
N GLY A 42 16.17 1.15 37.51
CA GLY A 42 17.60 0.98 37.79
C GLY A 42 17.95 -0.34 38.50
N SER A 43 16.95 -1.11 38.95
CA SER A 43 17.18 -2.47 39.46
C SER A 43 17.58 -3.42 38.33
N THR A 44 18.42 -4.42 38.64
CA THR A 44 18.82 -5.44 37.66
C THR A 44 17.62 -6.20 37.11
N CYS A 45 16.58 -6.45 37.91
CA CYS A 45 15.34 -7.11 37.45
C CYS A 45 14.57 -6.29 36.41
N SER A 46 14.38 -4.99 36.65
CA SER A 46 13.63 -4.15 35.71
C SER A 46 14.40 -3.99 34.39
N ILE A 47 15.72 -3.88 34.46
CA ILE A 47 16.62 -3.85 33.29
C ILE A 47 16.57 -5.18 32.53
N LEU A 48 16.63 -6.32 33.20
CA LEU A 48 16.53 -7.64 32.55
C LEU A 48 15.14 -7.87 31.94
N THR A 49 14.08 -7.38 32.58
CA THR A 49 12.72 -7.39 32.01
C THR A 49 12.65 -6.60 30.74
N TYR A 50 13.18 -5.39 30.77
CA TYR A 50 13.25 -4.54 29.60
C TYR A 50 14.08 -5.16 28.47
N LEU A 51 15.29 -5.63 28.75
CA LEU A 51 16.18 -6.20 27.75
C LEU A 51 15.70 -7.55 27.20
N SER A 52 14.88 -8.30 27.95
CA SER A 52 14.31 -9.57 27.48
C SER A 52 12.98 -9.42 26.75
N GLN A 53 12.14 -8.48 27.17
CA GLN A 53 10.79 -8.34 26.62
C GLN A 53 10.70 -7.27 25.53
N ILE A 54 11.55 -6.25 25.59
CA ILE A 54 11.49 -5.08 24.69
C ILE A 54 12.60 -5.11 23.66
N GLU A 55 13.87 -5.31 24.07
CA GLU A 55 15.02 -5.25 23.15
C GLU A 55 15.57 -6.64 22.71
N ASP A 56 15.08 -7.73 23.29
CA ASP A 56 15.52 -9.12 22.99
C ASP A 56 17.04 -9.35 23.04
N PHE A 57 17.73 -8.62 23.93
CA PHE A 57 19.16 -8.83 24.21
C PHE A 57 19.42 -9.82 25.33
N CYS A 58 18.38 -10.24 26.06
CA CYS A 58 18.48 -11.16 27.19
C CYS A 58 17.37 -12.23 27.16
N PRO A 59 17.60 -13.43 27.72
CA PRO A 59 16.58 -14.46 27.82
C PRO A 59 15.45 -14.06 28.80
N SER A 60 14.23 -14.55 28.54
CA SER A 60 13.05 -14.28 29.36
C SER A 60 13.15 -14.97 30.73
N HIS A 61 13.04 -14.20 31.82
CA HIS A 61 13.18 -14.70 33.21
C HIS A 61 11.84 -14.96 33.93
N LEU A 62 10.70 -14.64 33.30
CA LEU A 62 9.36 -14.90 33.86
C LEU A 62 8.82 -16.23 33.32
N GLY A 63 8.84 -17.27 34.17
CA GLY A 63 8.02 -18.46 33.97
C GLY A 63 6.55 -18.03 33.86
N LYS A 64 5.91 -18.27 32.72
CA LYS A 64 4.60 -17.72 32.40
C LYS A 64 3.50 -18.24 33.34
N ASN A 65 2.97 -17.34 34.18
CA ASN A 65 1.58 -17.36 34.67
C ASN A 65 1.00 -15.93 34.58
N HIS A 66 0.95 -15.37 33.37
CA HIS A 66 0.13 -14.19 33.09
C HIS A 66 -1.24 -14.62 32.56
N SER A 67 -2.04 -15.20 33.46
CA SER A 67 -3.50 -15.21 33.33
C SER A 67 -4.04 -13.96 34.04
N ALA A 68 -3.67 -12.79 33.53
CA ALA A 68 -4.30 -11.53 33.90
C ALA A 68 -4.78 -10.88 32.59
N LEU A 69 -5.88 -11.42 32.08
CA LEU A 69 -6.72 -10.73 31.11
C LEU A 69 -7.06 -9.37 31.70
N VAL A 70 -6.41 -8.32 31.20
CA VAL A 70 -7.01 -6.99 31.26
C VAL A 70 -8.30 -7.13 30.48
N HIS A 71 -9.40 -7.23 31.21
CA HIS A 71 -10.73 -7.33 30.65
C HIS A 71 -11.04 -5.97 30.01
N CYS A 72 -10.62 -5.80 28.76
CA CYS A 72 -11.05 -4.70 27.94
C CYS A 72 -12.57 -4.86 27.78
N VAL A 73 -13.33 -3.78 28.00
CA VAL A 73 -14.74 -3.71 27.59
C VAL A 73 -14.74 -3.69 26.07
N CYS A 74 -14.56 -4.88 25.49
CA CYS A 74 -14.43 -5.07 24.07
C CYS A 74 -15.80 -4.89 23.44
N THR A 75 -15.94 -3.78 22.73
CA THR A 75 -17.17 -3.47 22.02
C THR A 75 -17.04 -3.94 20.60
N GLN A 76 -18.08 -4.61 20.10
CA GLN A 76 -18.11 -5.04 18.71
C GLN A 76 -18.15 -3.81 17.78
N ALA A 77 -17.47 -3.93 16.64
CA ALA A 77 -17.57 -2.95 15.58
C ALA A 77 -18.94 -3.10 14.89
N GLU A 78 -19.67 -2.00 14.76
CA GLU A 78 -20.95 -1.97 14.06
C GLU A 78 -20.87 -1.05 12.84
N ILE A 79 -21.48 -1.49 11.75
CA ILE A 79 -21.55 -0.70 10.52
C ILE A 79 -22.23 0.64 10.79
N ARG A 80 -21.51 1.74 10.55
CA ARG A 80 -22.04 3.09 10.74
C ARG A 80 -22.88 3.52 9.54
N THR A 81 -23.95 4.25 9.82
CA THR A 81 -24.86 4.81 8.82
C THR A 81 -24.68 6.33 8.64
N SER A 82 -23.64 6.91 9.25
CA SER A 82 -23.30 8.32 9.15
C SER A 82 -21.78 8.52 9.19
N LEU A 83 -21.30 9.52 8.45
CA LEU A 83 -19.91 10.00 8.47
C LEU A 83 -19.77 11.34 9.21
N SER A 84 -20.80 11.82 9.91
CA SER A 84 -20.78 13.13 10.59
C SER A 84 -19.59 13.30 11.55
N GLN A 85 -19.31 12.27 12.37
CA GLN A 85 -18.16 12.27 13.28
C GLN A 85 -16.82 12.37 12.53
N LEU A 86 -16.72 11.77 11.34
CA LEU A 86 -15.51 11.85 10.53
C LEU A 86 -15.29 13.27 9.98
N TYR A 87 -16.37 13.98 9.63
CA TYR A 87 -16.28 15.38 9.19
C TYR A 87 -15.67 16.28 10.26
N GLU A 88 -16.09 16.10 11.51
CA GLU A 88 -15.55 16.84 12.66
C GLU A 88 -14.07 16.48 12.90
N VAL A 89 -13.75 15.18 12.91
CA VAL A 89 -12.38 14.69 13.13
C VAL A 89 -11.40 15.22 12.08
N ILE A 90 -11.79 15.23 10.80
CA ILE A 90 -10.97 15.79 9.72
C ILE A 90 -10.95 17.32 9.80
N GLY A 91 -12.11 17.95 9.99
CA GLY A 91 -12.29 19.41 10.01
C GLY A 91 -11.61 20.14 11.17
N ASN A 92 -11.16 19.42 12.21
CA ASN A 92 -10.27 19.97 13.24
C ASN A 92 -8.88 20.36 12.72
N ASN A 93 -8.53 19.95 11.49
CA ASN A 93 -7.31 20.33 10.79
C ASN A 93 -7.67 21.30 9.66
N SER A 94 -6.73 22.18 9.31
CA SER A 94 -6.91 23.18 8.24
C SER A 94 -5.89 22.97 7.13
N GLY A 95 -6.25 23.31 5.90
CA GLY A 95 -5.34 23.23 4.75
C GLY A 95 -6.03 22.86 3.44
N ALA A 96 -5.42 23.20 2.30
CA ALA A 96 -5.97 22.87 0.98
C ALA A 96 -6.11 21.35 0.79
N ALA A 97 -5.13 20.58 1.28
CA ALA A 97 -5.16 19.12 1.25
C ALA A 97 -6.28 18.54 2.13
N ILE A 98 -6.47 19.09 3.35
CA ILE A 98 -7.54 18.66 4.25
C ILE A 98 -8.92 18.98 3.69
N ASN A 99 -9.08 20.16 3.10
CA ASN A 99 -10.31 20.55 2.42
C ASN A 99 -10.64 19.62 1.25
N PHE A 100 -9.63 19.18 0.50
CA PHE A 100 -9.81 18.18 -0.56
C PHE A 100 -10.31 16.85 0.00
N ILE A 101 -9.66 16.32 1.05
CA ILE A 101 -10.05 15.08 1.72
C ILE A 101 -11.51 15.21 2.20
N LEU A 102 -11.83 16.24 2.97
CA LEU A 102 -13.16 16.46 3.53
C LEU A 102 -14.23 16.57 2.44
N SER A 103 -13.99 17.37 1.41
CA SER A 103 -14.91 17.53 0.27
C SER A 103 -15.16 16.22 -0.48
N ARG A 104 -14.15 15.37 -0.61
CA ARG A 104 -14.29 14.05 -1.23
C ARG A 104 -15.14 13.12 -0.36
N VAL A 105 -14.83 13.00 0.93
CA VAL A 105 -15.59 12.16 1.87
C VAL A 105 -17.07 12.57 1.88
N GLN A 106 -17.36 13.87 1.94
CA GLN A 106 -18.73 14.40 1.91
C GLN A 106 -19.47 14.00 0.62
N ARG A 107 -18.85 14.16 -0.56
CA ARG A 107 -19.46 13.78 -1.84
C ARG A 107 -19.73 12.30 -1.99
N MET A 108 -18.87 11.46 -1.43
CA MET A 108 -18.99 9.99 -1.55
C MET A 108 -19.78 9.37 -0.40
N SER A 109 -20.25 10.17 0.54
CA SER A 109 -20.89 9.72 1.79
C SER A 109 -22.05 8.76 1.57
N GLU A 110 -23.00 9.11 0.70
CA GLU A 110 -24.14 8.24 0.40
C GLU A 110 -23.70 6.87 -0.12
N ARG A 111 -22.70 6.83 -1.01
CA ARG A 111 -22.20 5.57 -1.60
C ARG A 111 -21.53 4.69 -0.56
N TRP A 112 -20.71 5.29 0.30
CA TRP A 112 -20.07 4.61 1.43
C TRP A 112 -21.09 4.03 2.40
N ILE A 113 -22.11 4.80 2.76
CA ILE A 113 -23.20 4.35 3.64
C ILE A 113 -23.96 3.18 2.99
N GLN A 114 -24.32 3.30 1.71
CA GLN A 114 -25.04 2.24 1.00
C GLN A 114 -24.20 0.96 0.87
N ALA A 115 -22.89 1.07 0.62
CA ALA A 115 -21.99 -0.09 0.58
C ALA A 115 -21.87 -0.77 1.94
N GLY A 116 -21.76 0.00 3.03
CA GLY A 116 -21.79 -0.52 4.39
C GLY A 116 -23.10 -1.25 4.70
N LEU A 117 -24.24 -0.66 4.31
CA LEU A 117 -25.56 -1.29 4.49
C LEU A 117 -25.69 -2.60 3.70
N ARG A 118 -25.18 -2.67 2.46
CA ARG A 118 -25.12 -3.90 1.67
C ARG A 118 -24.23 -4.95 2.31
N MET A 119 -23.05 -4.57 2.81
CA MET A 119 -22.15 -5.46 3.54
C MET A 119 -22.85 -6.05 4.77
N ARG A 120 -23.58 -5.20 5.53
CA ARG A 120 -24.39 -5.63 6.68
C ARG A 120 -25.48 -6.64 6.30
N GLN A 121 -26.12 -6.47 5.13
CA GLN A 121 -27.17 -7.37 4.65
C GLN A 121 -26.61 -8.71 4.13
N ARG A 122 -25.43 -8.70 3.51
CA ARG A 122 -24.75 -9.90 2.99
C ARG A 122 -24.08 -10.73 4.08
N GLY A 123 -23.69 -10.10 5.18
CA GLY A 123 -22.98 -10.77 6.27
C GLY A 123 -23.87 -11.77 7.02
N ASN A 124 -23.40 -13.02 7.12
CA ASN A 124 -23.79 -13.91 8.21
C ASN A 124 -23.28 -13.30 9.55
N LYS A 125 -23.85 -13.74 10.68
CA LYS A 125 -23.58 -13.24 12.05
C LYS A 125 -22.08 -13.08 12.42
N THR A 126 -21.14 -13.71 11.68
CA THR A 126 -19.68 -13.65 11.88
C THR A 126 -19.02 -12.33 11.47
N VAL A 127 -19.55 -11.59 10.49
CA VAL A 127 -19.05 -10.23 10.14
C VAL A 127 -19.14 -9.28 11.34
N PHE A 128 -20.04 -9.58 12.30
CA PHE A 128 -20.33 -8.77 13.47
C PHE A 128 -19.57 -9.18 14.74
N ASN A 129 -18.65 -10.16 14.67
CA ASN A 129 -17.79 -10.52 15.80
C ASN A 129 -16.45 -9.76 15.81
N GLN A 130 -16.21 -8.88 14.83
CA GLN A 130 -14.99 -8.08 14.80
C GLN A 130 -14.98 -7.06 15.94
N MET A 131 -13.84 -7.00 16.65
CA MET A 131 -13.65 -6.03 17.72
C MET A 131 -13.42 -4.64 17.15
N ARG A 132 -14.03 -3.64 17.81
CA ARG A 132 -13.78 -2.25 17.50
C ARG A 132 -12.36 -1.86 17.91
N VAL A 133 -11.55 -1.47 16.93
CA VAL A 133 -10.18 -0.95 17.14
C VAL A 133 -10.14 0.58 17.13
N ARG A 134 -9.12 1.12 17.80
CA ARG A 134 -8.73 2.54 17.78
C ARG A 134 -7.63 2.74 16.75
N VAL A 135 -7.91 3.58 15.77
CA VAL A 135 -7.04 3.79 14.61
C VAL A 135 -6.56 5.24 14.58
N LEU A 136 -5.24 5.42 14.47
CA LEU A 136 -4.62 6.71 14.18
C LEU A 136 -4.37 6.83 12.68
N LEU A 137 -4.88 7.89 12.07
CA LEU A 137 -4.56 8.32 10.71
C LEU A 137 -3.64 9.53 10.79
N TYR A 138 -2.38 9.33 10.41
CA TYR A 138 -1.34 10.36 10.47
C TYR A 138 -0.64 10.53 9.11
N PRO A 139 -1.16 11.39 8.22
CA PRO A 139 -0.52 11.71 6.95
C PRO A 139 0.69 12.65 7.19
N GLY A 140 1.86 12.07 7.45
CA GLY A 140 3.08 12.82 7.75
C GLY A 140 3.54 13.72 6.60
N ALA A 141 3.19 13.39 5.36
CA ALA A 141 3.45 14.24 4.19
C ALA A 141 2.71 15.59 4.25
N LEU A 142 1.63 15.69 5.04
CA LEU A 142 0.86 16.93 5.25
C LEU A 142 1.33 17.72 6.48
N THR A 143 2.41 17.27 7.14
CA THR A 143 2.90 17.89 8.37
C THR A 143 4.18 18.70 8.15
N GLY A 144 4.31 19.81 8.89
CA GLY A 144 5.54 20.61 8.93
C GLY A 144 5.88 21.29 7.60
N SER A 145 7.18 21.48 7.35
CA SER A 145 7.68 22.15 6.14
C SER A 145 7.44 21.35 4.85
N VAL A 146 7.35 20.01 4.95
CA VAL A 146 6.96 19.14 3.84
C VAL A 146 5.49 19.37 3.49
N GLY A 147 4.62 19.42 4.49
CA GLY A 147 3.20 19.74 4.33
C GLY A 147 2.95 21.06 3.60
N GLN A 148 3.66 22.12 3.97
CA GLN A 148 3.53 23.43 3.30
C GLN A 148 3.87 23.37 1.81
N ARG A 149 4.90 22.61 1.42
CA ARG A 149 5.25 22.39 0.00
C ARG A 149 4.17 21.57 -0.71
N PHE A 150 3.64 20.55 -0.03
CA PHE A 150 2.58 19.72 -0.56
C PHE A 150 1.30 20.54 -0.82
N GLU A 151 0.89 21.38 0.13
CA GLU A 151 -0.27 22.27 -0.02
C GLU A 151 -0.12 23.24 -1.20
N ALA A 152 1.07 23.85 -1.34
CA ALA A 152 1.35 24.73 -2.47
C ALA A 152 1.28 23.99 -3.83
N MET A 153 1.59 22.69 -3.87
CA MET A 153 1.41 21.87 -5.07
C MET A 153 -0.06 21.57 -5.33
N VAL A 154 -0.86 21.25 -4.30
CA VAL A 154 -2.31 20.97 -4.43
C VAL A 154 -3.03 22.12 -5.11
N GLU A 155 -2.73 23.37 -4.72
CA GLU A 155 -3.34 24.58 -5.31
C GLU A 155 -3.01 24.76 -6.80
N ARG A 156 -1.97 24.09 -7.30
CA ARG A 156 -1.51 24.14 -8.70
C ARG A 156 -1.85 22.87 -9.48
N GLY A 157 -2.75 22.02 -8.96
CA GLY A 157 -3.10 20.74 -9.57
C GLY A 157 -2.04 19.65 -9.37
N GLY A 158 -1.36 19.69 -8.22
CA GLY A 158 -0.31 18.75 -7.82
C GLY A 158 -0.80 17.31 -7.59
N PRO A 159 0.02 16.45 -6.98
CA PRO A 159 -0.34 15.04 -6.78
C PRO A 159 -1.50 14.91 -5.79
N LEU A 160 -2.67 14.53 -6.28
CA LEU A 160 -3.89 14.34 -5.47
C LEU A 160 -4.17 12.87 -5.16
N GLY A 161 -3.39 11.93 -5.73
CA GLY A 161 -3.62 10.50 -5.59
C GLY A 161 -3.55 10.03 -4.14
N GLU A 162 -2.53 10.45 -3.41
CA GLU A 162 -2.36 10.13 -1.99
C GLU A 162 -3.52 10.67 -1.15
N LEU A 163 -4.02 11.87 -1.46
CA LEU A 163 -5.17 12.45 -0.76
C LEU A 163 -6.46 11.65 -1.00
N VAL A 164 -6.63 11.09 -2.21
CA VAL A 164 -7.73 10.19 -2.53
C VAL A 164 -7.67 8.93 -1.66
N GLN A 165 -6.50 8.30 -1.49
CA GLN A 165 -6.35 7.14 -0.61
C GLN A 165 -6.66 7.47 0.85
N TRP A 166 -6.16 8.60 1.36
CA TRP A 166 -6.43 9.02 2.75
C TRP A 166 -7.92 9.27 2.99
N ALA A 167 -8.61 9.93 2.05
CA ALA A 167 -10.05 10.14 2.13
C ALA A 167 -10.81 8.82 2.16
N ASP A 168 -10.54 7.92 1.22
CA ASP A 168 -11.28 6.67 1.05
C ASP A 168 -11.00 5.69 2.19
N LEU A 169 -9.75 5.61 2.68
CA LEU A 169 -9.39 4.84 3.87
C LEU A 169 -10.14 5.35 5.12
N SER A 170 -10.17 6.67 5.33
CA SER A 170 -10.84 7.26 6.49
C SER A 170 -12.35 7.00 6.49
N ALA A 171 -12.99 7.10 5.32
CA ALA A 171 -14.40 6.78 5.15
C ALA A 171 -14.65 5.28 5.38
N CYS A 172 -13.85 4.41 4.76
CA CYS A 172 -13.94 2.96 4.89
C CYS A 172 -13.87 2.49 6.34
N LEU A 173 -12.85 2.92 7.08
CA LEU A 173 -12.67 2.57 8.50
C LEU A 173 -13.84 3.07 9.37
N THR A 174 -14.39 4.25 9.05
CA THR A 174 -15.52 4.81 9.78
C THR A 174 -16.77 3.96 9.55
N ILE A 175 -17.06 3.62 8.29
CA ILE A 175 -18.21 2.77 7.94
C ILE A 175 -18.10 1.40 8.59
N LEU A 176 -16.90 0.82 8.68
CA LEU A 176 -16.66 -0.46 9.37
C LEU A 176 -16.87 -0.41 10.90
N GLY A 177 -17.05 0.78 11.49
CA GLY A 177 -17.38 0.92 12.92
C GLY A 177 -16.20 1.27 13.82
N HIS A 178 -15.00 1.47 13.27
CA HIS A 178 -13.79 1.73 14.06
C HIS A 178 -13.71 3.16 14.59
N ASN A 179 -12.96 3.36 15.68
CA ASN A 179 -12.76 4.67 16.27
C ASN A 179 -11.52 5.32 15.66
N ILE A 180 -11.70 6.41 14.95
CA ILE A 180 -10.63 7.06 14.19
C ILE A 180 -10.21 8.35 14.88
N THR A 181 -8.91 8.57 14.94
CA THR A 181 -8.29 9.88 15.20
C THR A 181 -7.52 10.28 13.97
N PHE A 182 -7.78 11.47 13.44
CA PHE A 182 -7.08 12.04 12.29
C PHE A 182 -6.32 13.28 12.74
N THR A 183 -5.03 13.34 12.45
CA THR A 183 -4.20 14.49 12.85
C THR A 183 -3.08 14.73 11.87
N THR A 184 -2.79 15.99 11.60
CA THR A 184 -1.61 16.42 10.83
C THR A 184 -0.57 17.12 11.70
N SER A 185 -0.71 17.06 13.02
CA SER A 185 0.17 17.78 13.95
C SER A 185 1.17 16.84 14.64
N GLN A 186 2.46 17.18 14.59
CA GLN A 186 3.50 16.46 15.36
C GLN A 186 3.32 16.66 16.87
N HIS A 187 2.67 17.75 17.31
CA HIS A 187 2.46 18.02 18.74
C HIS A 187 1.65 16.94 19.46
N GLN A 188 0.80 16.22 18.73
CA GLN A 188 0.06 15.08 19.28
C GLN A 188 0.87 13.77 19.27
N LEU A 189 2.00 13.74 18.55
CA LEU A 189 3.01 12.68 18.64
C LEU A 189 4.02 12.95 19.75
N HIS A 190 4.14 14.21 20.19
CA HIS A 190 5.06 14.63 21.23
C HIS A 190 4.56 14.21 22.61
N SER A 191 4.99 13.02 22.98
CA SER A 191 5.39 12.70 24.34
C SER A 191 6.75 12.05 24.16
N CYS A 192 7.84 12.80 24.34
CA CYS A 192 9.15 12.18 24.54
C CYS A 192 9.63 12.54 25.96
N PRO A 193 9.79 11.54 26.85
CA PRO A 193 9.41 10.14 26.60
C PRO A 193 7.90 10.05 26.41
N ILE A 194 7.46 8.99 25.73
CA ILE A 194 6.03 8.69 25.68
C ILE A 194 5.62 8.53 27.15
N GLN A 195 4.89 9.48 27.74
CA GLN A 195 4.54 9.38 29.17
C GLN A 195 3.45 8.32 29.38
N ARG A 196 2.77 7.90 28.31
CA ARG A 196 1.66 6.93 28.32
C ARG A 196 1.66 6.09 27.04
N PRO A 197 1.47 4.76 27.10
CA PRO A 197 1.45 3.91 25.91
C PRO A 197 0.52 4.47 24.83
N LEU A 198 0.91 4.27 23.56
CA LEU A 198 0.02 4.61 22.46
C LEU A 198 -1.30 3.87 22.67
N THR A 199 -2.38 4.62 22.63
CA THR A 199 -3.73 4.09 22.82
C THR A 199 -4.34 3.61 21.50
N PHE A 200 -3.52 3.39 20.47
CA PHE A 200 -3.96 3.00 19.14
C PHE A 200 -3.58 1.57 18.86
N ASP A 201 -4.56 0.79 18.40
CA ASP A 201 -4.37 -0.61 18.02
C ASP A 201 -3.77 -0.69 16.61
N LEU A 202 -4.08 0.28 15.73
CA LEU A 202 -3.50 0.42 14.39
C LEU A 202 -3.11 1.88 14.10
N ILE A 203 -2.00 2.06 13.40
CA ILE A 203 -1.50 3.37 12.99
C ILE A 203 -1.27 3.36 11.48
N TYR A 204 -2.11 4.08 10.74
CA TYR A 204 -1.88 4.32 9.32
C TYR A 204 -1.08 5.61 9.16
N THR A 205 0.04 5.51 8.45
CA THR A 205 0.92 6.65 8.19
C THR A 205 1.62 6.50 6.85
N ASP A 206 2.51 7.43 6.51
CA ASP A 206 3.35 7.40 5.31
C ASP A 206 4.83 7.41 5.70
N TYR A 207 5.72 7.43 4.72
CA TYR A 207 7.17 7.47 4.92
C TYR A 207 7.63 8.66 5.78
N HIS A 208 7.01 9.82 5.60
CA HIS A 208 7.34 11.02 6.39
C HIS A 208 6.87 10.84 7.82
N GLY A 209 5.68 10.28 8.01
CA GLY A 209 5.15 10.03 9.34
C GLY A 209 5.94 8.97 10.10
N LEU A 210 6.45 7.92 9.45
CA LEU A 210 7.41 7.00 10.04
C LEU A 210 8.65 7.70 10.59
N ALA A 211 9.22 8.65 9.84
CA ALA A 211 10.35 9.43 10.30
C ALA A 211 9.99 10.31 11.51
N HIS A 212 8.79 10.91 11.53
CA HIS A 212 8.31 11.66 12.68
C HIS A 212 8.14 10.75 13.91
N PHE A 213 7.55 9.57 13.75
CA PHE A 213 7.40 8.59 14.81
C PHE A 213 8.73 8.08 15.33
N GLN A 214 9.66 7.71 14.46
CA GLN A 214 11.00 7.28 14.87
C GLN A 214 11.73 8.39 15.64
N GLY A 215 11.65 9.63 15.16
CA GLY A 215 12.26 10.78 15.83
C GLY A 215 11.61 11.09 17.19
N ALA A 216 10.29 10.96 17.32
CA ALA A 216 9.57 11.25 18.55
C ALA A 216 9.67 10.12 19.59
N MET A 217 9.71 8.86 19.15
CA MET A 217 9.67 7.68 20.04
C MET A 217 11.05 7.13 20.38
N GLY A 218 12.08 7.42 19.58
CA GLY A 218 13.41 6.86 19.75
C GLY A 218 13.38 5.33 19.75
N LEU A 219 13.96 4.71 20.78
CA LEU A 219 14.01 3.25 20.92
C LEU A 219 12.62 2.60 21.07
N ALA A 220 11.64 3.33 21.61
CA ALA A 220 10.28 2.84 21.75
C ALA A 220 9.61 2.56 20.40
N PHE A 221 10.11 3.12 19.30
CA PHE A 221 9.59 2.89 17.96
C PHE A 221 9.55 1.39 17.61
N GLN A 222 10.58 0.63 17.97
CA GLN A 222 10.67 -0.80 17.69
C GLN A 222 9.53 -1.61 18.32
N HIS A 223 9.10 -1.20 19.53
CA HIS A 223 7.99 -1.84 20.22
C HIS A 223 6.65 -1.69 19.47
N TYR A 224 6.45 -0.55 18.79
CA TYR A 224 5.20 -0.26 18.08
C TYR A 224 5.25 -0.62 16.59
N GLN A 225 6.35 -1.18 16.09
CA GLN A 225 6.54 -1.43 14.66
C GLN A 225 5.39 -2.23 14.03
N CYS A 226 4.85 -3.22 14.75
CA CYS A 226 3.79 -4.09 14.26
C CYS A 226 2.42 -3.40 14.05
N HIS A 227 2.20 -2.26 14.70
CA HIS A 227 0.94 -1.50 14.59
C HIS A 227 0.86 -0.67 13.32
N PHE A 228 1.99 -0.40 12.66
CA PHE A 228 2.01 0.49 11.51
C PHE A 228 1.43 -0.16 10.25
N ARG A 229 0.75 0.65 9.45
CA ARG A 229 0.32 0.39 8.07
C ARG A 229 0.75 1.59 7.23
N ILE A 230 1.58 1.37 6.22
CA ILE A 230 2.33 2.45 5.56
C ILE A 230 1.77 2.67 4.17
N LEU A 231 1.07 3.79 3.95
CA LEU A 231 0.65 4.18 2.62
C LEU A 231 1.90 4.53 1.79
N ASP A 232 2.17 3.67 0.80
CA ASP A 232 3.31 3.73 -0.09
C ASP A 232 2.84 3.42 -1.51
N SER A 233 2.48 4.46 -2.25
CA SER A 233 1.82 4.36 -3.55
C SER A 233 2.52 3.38 -4.52
N PHE A 234 3.85 3.38 -4.54
CA PHE A 234 4.66 2.61 -5.50
C PHE A 234 5.24 1.30 -4.94
N GLY A 235 5.08 1.07 -3.63
CA GLY A 235 5.53 -0.13 -2.95
C GLY A 235 7.03 -0.17 -2.63
N THR A 236 7.35 -1.08 -1.72
CA THR A 236 8.69 -1.31 -1.17
C THR A 236 9.00 -2.80 -1.23
N GLU A 237 9.98 -3.17 -2.05
CA GLU A 237 10.43 -4.55 -2.16
C GLU A 237 11.33 -4.94 -0.97
N PRO A 238 11.30 -6.21 -0.52
CA PRO A 238 12.07 -6.69 0.64
C PRO A 238 13.57 -6.37 0.59
N ALA A 239 14.17 -6.40 -0.60
CA ALA A 239 15.58 -6.08 -0.82
C ALA A 239 15.99 -4.66 -0.39
N PHE A 240 15.04 -3.71 -0.39
CA PHE A 240 15.25 -2.30 -0.01
C PHE A 240 14.74 -1.98 1.40
N ASN A 241 14.00 -2.90 2.02
CA ASN A 241 13.36 -2.70 3.32
C ASN A 241 14.33 -2.98 4.48
N LEU A 242 15.13 -4.04 4.39
CA LEU A 242 16.09 -4.38 5.45
C LEU A 242 17.41 -3.63 5.22
N GLY A 243 17.73 -2.66 6.08
CA GLY A 243 18.85 -1.73 5.88
C GLY A 243 20.23 -2.39 5.76
N SER A 244 20.52 -3.39 6.60
CA SER A 244 21.78 -4.16 6.55
C SER A 244 21.93 -4.93 5.23
N TYR A 245 20.85 -5.56 4.78
CA TYR A 245 20.80 -6.28 3.51
C TYR A 245 20.94 -5.32 2.32
N THR A 246 20.18 -4.23 2.33
CA THR A 246 20.21 -3.17 1.31
C THR A 246 21.64 -2.66 1.10
N HIS A 247 22.36 -2.37 2.19
CA HIS A 247 23.72 -1.86 2.14
C HIS A 247 24.73 -2.90 1.63
N SER A 248 24.70 -4.12 2.18
CA SER A 248 25.63 -5.20 1.81
C SER A 248 25.50 -5.66 0.37
N HIS A 249 24.29 -5.57 -0.21
CA HIS A 249 24.01 -6.01 -1.59
C HIS A 249 23.98 -4.85 -2.59
N GLY A 250 24.37 -3.64 -2.18
CA GLY A 250 24.54 -2.50 -3.09
C GLY A 250 23.24 -1.88 -3.63
N TYR A 251 22.09 -2.16 -3.01
CA TYR A 251 20.81 -1.56 -3.39
C TYR A 251 20.77 -0.07 -3.04
N LYS A 252 20.64 0.78 -4.07
CA LYS A 252 20.59 2.24 -3.91
C LYS A 252 19.14 2.68 -3.82
N THR A 253 18.78 3.35 -2.73
CA THR A 253 17.43 3.87 -2.49
C THR A 253 17.49 5.13 -1.62
N LEU A 254 16.59 6.07 -1.90
CA LEU A 254 16.33 7.26 -1.07
C LEU A 254 15.24 6.98 -0.02
N TRP A 255 14.50 5.90 -0.22
CA TRP A 255 13.40 5.42 0.63
C TRP A 255 13.71 3.99 1.14
N GLY A 256 12.76 3.32 1.77
CA GLY A 256 12.96 2.00 2.40
C GLY A 256 13.71 2.04 3.74
N ARG A 257 14.39 0.94 4.06
CA ARG A 257 15.24 0.76 5.27
C ARG A 257 14.52 0.83 6.62
N TRP A 258 13.22 0.55 6.67
CA TRP A 258 12.46 0.58 7.93
C TRP A 258 12.45 -0.76 8.68
N GLY A 259 12.79 -1.87 8.02
CA GLY A 259 12.81 -3.20 8.65
C GLY A 259 11.43 -3.70 9.09
N LEU A 260 10.36 -3.18 8.50
CA LEU A 260 8.97 -3.60 8.78
C LEU A 260 8.68 -4.96 8.12
N GLN A 261 7.56 -5.60 8.45
CA GLN A 261 7.07 -6.70 7.62
C GLN A 261 6.60 -6.15 6.26
N PRO A 262 7.03 -6.70 5.11
CA PRO A 262 6.71 -6.12 3.79
C PRO A 262 5.19 -5.92 3.52
N LEU A 263 4.33 -6.78 4.07
CA LEU A 263 2.88 -6.64 3.97
C LEU A 263 2.30 -5.43 4.75
N GLN A 264 3.09 -4.75 5.59
CA GLN A 264 2.67 -3.51 6.25
C GLN A 264 2.64 -2.32 5.29
N TYR A 265 3.39 -2.37 4.19
CA TYR A 265 3.30 -1.36 3.14
C TYR A 265 2.01 -1.55 2.33
N MET A 266 1.39 -0.43 1.96
CA MET A 266 0.06 -0.36 1.37
C MET A 266 0.08 0.42 0.07
N THR A 267 -0.11 -0.27 -1.05
CA THR A 267 0.08 0.30 -2.39
C THR A 267 -1.20 0.90 -2.99
N MET A 268 -1.01 1.78 -3.98
CA MET A 268 -2.09 2.38 -4.77
C MET A 268 -2.74 1.38 -5.73
N PHE A 269 -1.95 0.48 -6.29
CA PHE A 269 -2.39 -0.58 -7.22
C PHE A 269 -1.74 -1.92 -6.81
N PRO A 270 -2.31 -3.07 -7.21
CA PRO A 270 -1.78 -4.39 -6.85
C PRO A 270 -0.55 -4.79 -7.69
N HIS A 271 0.43 -3.90 -7.83
CA HIS A 271 1.64 -4.11 -8.66
C HIS A 271 2.83 -4.71 -7.88
N THR A 272 2.81 -4.66 -6.54
CA THR A 272 3.88 -5.17 -5.68
C THR A 272 3.30 -6.18 -4.71
N PRO A 273 3.26 -7.49 -5.05
CA PRO A 273 2.62 -8.52 -4.22
C PRO A 273 3.34 -8.76 -2.89
N ASP A 274 4.58 -8.27 -2.74
CA ASP A 274 5.27 -8.21 -1.45
C ASP A 274 4.60 -7.29 -0.42
N ASN A 275 3.73 -6.39 -0.89
CA ASN A 275 3.02 -5.41 -0.10
C ASN A 275 1.51 -5.67 -0.14
N SER A 276 0.76 -5.08 0.79
CA SER A 276 -0.69 -5.13 0.78
C SER A 276 -1.25 -4.13 -0.24
N PHE A 277 -2.19 -4.55 -1.07
CA PHE A 277 -2.91 -3.62 -1.94
C PHE A 277 -3.98 -2.88 -1.14
N LEU A 278 -3.86 -1.56 -0.95
CA LEU A 278 -4.89 -0.75 -0.30
C LEU A 278 -5.88 -0.18 -1.31
N GLY A 279 -5.38 0.42 -2.39
CA GLY A 279 -6.21 1.02 -3.43
C GLY A 279 -6.94 2.28 -2.99
N PHE A 280 -8.02 2.58 -3.71
CA PHE A 280 -8.93 3.71 -3.49
C PHE A 280 -10.28 3.37 -4.14
N VAL A 281 -11.24 4.30 -4.10
CA VAL A 281 -12.55 4.13 -4.74
C VAL A 281 -12.69 5.03 -5.96
N SER A 282 -13.10 4.47 -7.09
CA SER A 282 -13.43 5.22 -8.30
C SER A 282 -14.85 5.78 -8.25
N VAL A 283 -15.07 6.91 -8.92
CA VAL A 283 -16.42 7.47 -9.05
C VAL A 283 -17.20 6.68 -10.09
N GLU A 284 -18.12 5.84 -9.64
CA GLU A 284 -19.09 5.16 -10.52
C GLU A 284 -20.11 6.13 -11.14
N ARG A 285 -20.58 5.82 -12.35
CA ARG A 285 -21.73 6.51 -12.95
C ARG A 285 -23.01 6.08 -12.22
N THR A 286 -23.60 6.97 -11.41
CA THR A 286 -24.92 6.72 -10.84
C THR A 286 -25.92 6.60 -11.99
N VAL A 287 -26.77 5.57 -11.96
CA VAL A 287 -28.00 5.48 -12.76
C VAL A 287 -29.01 6.49 -12.19
N CYS A 288 -28.65 7.77 -12.14
CA CYS A 288 -29.68 8.79 -12.01
C CYS A 288 -30.24 8.98 -13.41
N VAL A 289 -31.55 8.75 -13.54
CA VAL A 289 -32.36 9.01 -14.73
C VAL A 289 -32.44 10.53 -14.92
N CYS A 290 -31.30 11.17 -15.14
CA CYS A 290 -31.27 12.42 -15.86
C CYS A 290 -31.52 12.02 -17.31
N VAL A 291 -32.80 11.99 -17.70
CA VAL A 291 -33.21 11.91 -19.10
C VAL A 291 -32.60 13.15 -19.77
N TRP A 292 -31.38 13.02 -20.26
CA TRP A 292 -30.89 13.94 -21.27
C TRP A 292 -31.79 13.68 -22.46
N LYS A 293 -32.64 14.66 -22.80
CA LYS A 293 -33.40 14.62 -24.05
C LYS A 293 -32.40 14.34 -25.17
N ASP A 294 -32.76 13.40 -26.04
CA ASP A 294 -31.98 12.83 -27.14
C ASP A 294 -31.50 13.84 -28.22
N GLY A 295 -31.45 15.14 -27.91
CA GLY A 295 -31.07 16.22 -28.81
C GLY A 295 -29.78 16.97 -28.48
N ASP A 296 -29.15 16.74 -27.31
CA ASP A 296 -27.97 17.51 -26.84
C ASP A 296 -26.72 16.65 -26.60
N LEU A 297 -26.63 15.47 -27.23
CA LEU A 297 -25.46 14.59 -27.11
C LEU A 297 -24.27 15.10 -27.96
N ALA A 298 -23.78 16.30 -27.66
CA ALA A 298 -22.55 16.80 -28.24
C ALA A 298 -21.37 15.94 -27.73
N ARG A 299 -20.88 15.06 -28.61
CA ARG A 299 -19.84 14.05 -28.36
C ARG A 299 -18.45 14.70 -28.37
N TYR A 300 -18.06 15.35 -27.27
CA TYR A 300 -16.71 15.92 -27.15
C TYR A 300 -15.71 14.86 -26.70
N LYS A 301 -14.42 15.07 -27.02
CA LYS A 301 -13.33 14.24 -26.52
C LYS A 301 -12.47 15.04 -25.57
N ILE A 302 -12.10 14.41 -24.46
CA ILE A 302 -11.66 15.15 -23.29
C ILE A 302 -10.35 14.55 -22.85
N PHE A 303 -9.29 15.34 -23.01
CA PHE A 303 -8.03 15.04 -22.40
C PHE A 303 -8.05 15.65 -21.01
N THR A 304 -7.36 14.98 -20.12
CA THR A 304 -7.32 15.38 -18.73
C THR A 304 -5.89 15.25 -18.27
N HIS A 305 -5.39 16.39 -17.80
CA HIS A 305 -4.06 16.65 -17.26
C HIS A 305 -2.87 16.56 -18.22
N VAL A 306 -2.54 17.72 -18.80
CA VAL A 306 -1.39 17.96 -19.68
C VAL A 306 -0.39 18.88 -18.98
N LEU A 307 0.05 18.53 -17.78
CA LEU A 307 1.17 19.25 -17.15
C LEU A 307 2.48 19.05 -17.95
N PHE A 308 2.52 18.13 -18.92
CA PHE A 308 3.75 17.70 -19.58
C PHE A 308 3.60 17.36 -21.08
N ALA A 309 2.82 18.13 -21.86
CA ALA A 309 2.81 17.96 -23.34
C ALA A 309 4.12 18.35 -24.04
N GLN A 310 5.16 18.77 -23.31
CA GLN A 310 6.45 19.09 -23.90
C GLN A 310 6.99 17.87 -24.66
N GLY A 311 7.10 18.00 -25.98
CA GLY A 311 7.57 16.93 -26.88
C GLY A 311 6.52 15.88 -27.25
N LYS A 312 5.22 16.11 -26.98
CA LYS A 312 4.12 15.19 -27.35
C LYS A 312 3.12 15.78 -28.35
N SER A 313 3.46 16.90 -28.98
CA SER A 313 2.56 17.63 -29.89
C SER A 313 2.08 16.78 -31.06
N GLU A 314 2.97 16.02 -31.70
CA GLU A 314 2.62 15.16 -32.85
C GLU A 314 1.62 14.07 -32.46
N PHE A 315 1.81 13.43 -31.31
CA PHE A 315 0.87 12.43 -30.78
C PHE A 315 -0.53 13.02 -30.56
N VAL A 316 -0.60 14.22 -29.99
CA VAL A 316 -1.88 14.91 -29.73
C VAL A 316 -2.52 15.43 -31.03
N GLU A 317 -1.71 15.85 -32.00
CA GLU A 317 -2.16 16.29 -33.33
C GLU A 317 -2.85 15.16 -34.10
N VAL A 318 -2.31 13.94 -34.08
CA VAL A 318 -2.94 12.77 -34.68
C VAL A 318 -4.35 12.53 -34.13
N ILE A 319 -4.54 12.75 -32.83
CA ILE A 319 -5.83 12.59 -32.16
C ILE A 319 -6.76 13.75 -32.55
N SER A 320 -6.22 14.97 -32.66
CA SER A 320 -7.01 16.18 -32.96
C SER A 320 -7.61 16.17 -34.37
N GLU A 321 -6.95 15.50 -35.32
CA GLU A 321 -7.45 15.31 -36.70
C GLU A 321 -8.82 14.64 -36.77
N GLN A 322 -9.11 13.76 -35.81
CA GLN A 322 -10.40 13.10 -35.77
C GLN A 322 -11.35 13.82 -34.80
N LEU A 323 -10.81 14.48 -33.75
CA LEU A 323 -11.53 14.68 -32.48
C LEU A 323 -11.19 16.00 -31.80
N GLU A 324 -12.21 16.70 -31.31
CA GLU A 324 -11.98 17.90 -30.52
C GLU A 324 -11.18 17.62 -29.25
N THR A 325 -10.13 18.40 -29.01
CA THR A 325 -9.15 18.14 -27.96
C THR A 325 -9.28 19.17 -26.84
N HIS A 326 -9.63 18.72 -25.64
CA HIS A 326 -9.78 19.55 -24.43
C HIS A 326 -8.68 19.23 -23.44
N ALA A 327 -8.24 20.17 -22.59
CA ALA A 327 -7.25 19.92 -21.55
C ALA A 327 -7.61 20.63 -20.24
N THR A 328 -7.06 20.16 -19.11
CA THR A 328 -7.18 20.78 -17.78
C THR A 328 -5.78 21.07 -17.24
N VAL A 329 -5.19 22.21 -17.62
CA VAL A 329 -3.79 22.54 -17.31
C VAL A 329 -3.71 23.85 -16.55
N TYR A 330 -2.97 23.84 -15.46
CA TYR A 330 -2.60 25.06 -14.75
C TYR A 330 -1.73 25.95 -15.65
N GLN A 331 -2.17 27.20 -15.86
CA GLN A 331 -1.39 28.21 -16.56
C GLN A 331 -0.94 29.27 -15.54
N PRO A 332 0.37 29.40 -15.29
CA PRO A 332 0.89 30.48 -14.47
C PRO A 332 0.57 31.84 -15.12
N PRO A 333 0.18 32.86 -14.33
CA PRO A 333 -0.01 34.21 -14.86
C PRO A 333 1.24 34.71 -15.61
N GLY A 334 1.05 35.36 -16.76
CA GLY A 334 2.14 35.99 -17.53
C GLY A 334 3.02 35.05 -18.37
N HIS A 335 2.71 33.76 -18.47
CA HIS A 335 3.47 32.81 -19.29
C HIS A 335 2.70 32.43 -20.56
N THR A 336 3.42 32.27 -21.68
CA THR A 336 2.82 31.77 -22.94
C THR A 336 2.41 30.31 -22.80
N SER A 337 1.26 29.95 -23.38
CA SER A 337 0.76 28.58 -23.32
C SER A 337 1.70 27.63 -24.07
N SER A 338 2.11 26.55 -23.44
CA SER A 338 2.85 25.45 -24.08
C SER A 338 1.93 24.49 -24.85
N LEU A 339 0.62 24.73 -24.82
CA LEU A 339 -0.38 23.89 -25.49
C LEU A 339 -0.53 24.30 -26.96
N PRO A 340 -0.68 23.33 -27.88
CA PRO A 340 -1.04 23.63 -29.26
C PRO A 340 -2.35 24.43 -29.36
N SER A 341 -2.46 25.31 -30.35
CA SER A 341 -3.59 26.24 -30.51
C SER A 341 -4.96 25.55 -30.69
N PHE A 342 -4.96 24.31 -31.20
CA PHE A 342 -6.17 23.50 -31.37
C PHE A 342 -6.67 22.87 -30.04
N VAL A 343 -5.92 23.00 -28.94
CA VAL A 343 -6.29 22.45 -27.63
C VAL A 343 -7.10 23.46 -26.82
N LYS A 344 -8.33 23.10 -26.44
CA LYS A 344 -9.17 23.92 -25.56
C LYS A 344 -8.84 23.68 -24.08
N ASN A 345 -8.10 24.59 -23.47
CA ASN A 345 -7.76 24.50 -22.05
C ASN A 345 -8.88 25.04 -21.15
N HIS A 346 -9.31 24.22 -20.17
CA HIS A 346 -10.31 24.55 -19.16
C HIS A 346 -9.68 25.04 -17.84
N GLY A 347 -8.35 25.09 -17.75
CA GLY A 347 -7.64 25.43 -16.53
C GLY A 347 -7.73 24.32 -15.48
N LEU A 348 -7.46 24.68 -14.22
CA LEU A 348 -7.71 23.79 -13.08
C LEU A 348 -9.21 23.79 -12.77
N LEU A 349 -9.81 22.60 -12.81
CA LEU A 349 -11.21 22.40 -12.50
C LEU A 349 -11.38 21.86 -11.09
N THR A 350 -12.49 22.21 -10.45
CA THR A 350 -12.95 21.48 -9.27
C THR A 350 -13.27 20.05 -9.67
N GLN A 351 -13.16 19.10 -8.73
CA GLN A 351 -13.44 17.69 -9.03
C GLN A 351 -14.86 17.48 -9.59
N GLU A 352 -15.85 18.28 -9.19
CA GLU A 352 -17.20 18.19 -9.77
C GLU A 352 -17.23 18.59 -11.25
N HIS A 353 -16.63 19.72 -11.61
CA HIS A 353 -16.54 20.16 -13.00
C HIS A 353 -15.70 19.20 -13.85
N PHE A 354 -14.62 18.66 -13.28
CA PHE A 354 -13.80 17.63 -13.91
C PHE A 354 -14.61 16.37 -14.22
N LEU A 355 -15.40 15.85 -13.27
CA LEU A 355 -16.25 14.68 -13.48
C LEU A 355 -17.38 14.97 -14.50
N ARG A 356 -17.96 16.18 -14.50
CA ARG A 356 -18.94 16.60 -15.52
C ARG A 356 -18.31 16.65 -16.91
N LEU A 357 -17.06 17.10 -17.01
CA LEU A 357 -16.27 17.07 -18.23
C LEU A 357 -16.09 15.60 -18.64
N LEU A 358 -15.52 14.73 -17.81
CA LEU A 358 -15.33 13.31 -18.13
C LEU A 358 -16.61 12.57 -18.58
N ARG A 359 -17.78 12.87 -18.01
CA ARG A 359 -19.06 12.26 -18.47
C ARG A 359 -19.42 12.59 -19.92
N ARG A 360 -18.88 13.67 -20.49
CA ARG A 360 -19.08 14.08 -21.89
C ARG A 360 -17.98 13.56 -22.80
N ALA A 361 -16.98 12.90 -22.23
CA ALA A 361 -15.78 12.46 -22.92
C ALA A 361 -15.98 11.10 -23.58
N LYS A 362 -15.33 10.89 -24.72
CA LYS A 362 -15.18 9.54 -25.28
C LYS A 362 -13.84 8.88 -24.96
N VAL A 363 -12.76 9.66 -24.95
CA VAL A 363 -11.40 9.14 -24.78
C VAL A 363 -10.67 10.00 -23.76
N PHE A 364 -10.07 9.36 -22.76
CA PHE A 364 -9.10 9.95 -21.85
C PHE A 364 -7.70 9.60 -22.38
N VAL A 365 -6.87 10.60 -22.61
CA VAL A 365 -5.56 10.41 -23.26
C VAL A 365 -4.45 10.59 -22.23
N GLY A 366 -3.67 9.52 -22.03
CA GLY A 366 -2.43 9.52 -21.28
C GLY A 366 -1.25 10.02 -22.12
N LEU A 367 -0.37 10.80 -21.52
CA LEU A 367 0.81 11.38 -22.17
C LEU A 367 2.13 10.75 -21.72
N GLY A 368 2.06 9.71 -20.88
CA GLY A 368 3.21 8.99 -20.35
C GLY A 368 3.57 9.37 -18.91
N PHE A 369 3.00 10.45 -18.38
CA PHE A 369 3.12 10.87 -16.98
C PHE A 369 1.87 11.69 -16.58
N PRO A 370 1.37 11.62 -15.33
CA PRO A 370 1.86 10.81 -14.20
C PRO A 370 1.66 9.31 -14.39
N TYR A 371 2.55 8.52 -13.78
CA TYR A 371 2.41 7.06 -13.72
C TYR A 371 1.37 6.66 -12.70
N GLU A 372 0.56 5.64 -13.01
CA GLU A 372 -0.28 4.93 -12.04
C GLU A 372 -1.10 5.86 -11.13
N GLY A 373 -1.76 6.84 -11.75
CA GLY A 373 -2.67 7.76 -11.05
C GLY A 373 -4.12 7.27 -11.03
N PRO A 374 -5.00 7.85 -10.20
CA PRO A 374 -6.40 7.45 -10.12
C PRO A 374 -7.26 7.92 -11.31
N ALA A 375 -6.85 8.98 -12.01
CA ALA A 375 -7.67 9.63 -13.02
C ALA A 375 -8.07 8.74 -14.21
N PRO A 376 -7.19 7.86 -14.76
CA PRO A 376 -7.60 6.89 -15.77
C PRO A 376 -8.71 5.94 -15.30
N ILE A 377 -8.67 5.49 -14.04
CA ILE A 377 -9.69 4.60 -13.47
C ILE A 377 -11.02 5.34 -13.29
N GLU A 378 -11.00 6.60 -12.86
CA GLU A 378 -12.20 7.46 -12.81
C GLU A 378 -12.80 7.70 -14.20
N ALA A 379 -11.95 7.87 -15.22
CA ALA A 379 -12.41 8.06 -16.59
C ALA A 379 -13.10 6.80 -17.16
N ILE A 380 -12.50 5.62 -16.97
CA ILE A 380 -13.07 4.35 -17.42
C ILE A 380 -14.40 4.07 -16.71
N ALA A 381 -14.48 4.36 -15.40
CA ALA A 381 -15.70 4.25 -14.60
C ALA A 381 -16.85 5.17 -15.07
N LEU A 382 -16.53 6.23 -15.81
CA LEU A 382 -17.51 7.15 -16.41
C LEU A 382 -17.82 6.85 -17.88
N GLY A 383 -17.18 5.83 -18.48
CA GLY A 383 -17.41 5.39 -19.86
C GLY A 383 -16.38 5.87 -20.88
N CYS A 384 -15.28 6.49 -20.44
CA CYS A 384 -14.18 6.83 -21.33
C CYS A 384 -13.37 5.60 -21.70
N VAL A 385 -12.84 5.57 -22.92
CA VAL A 385 -11.70 4.71 -23.26
C VAL A 385 -10.40 5.40 -22.83
N PHE A 386 -9.51 4.69 -22.15
CA PHE A 386 -8.19 5.19 -21.80
C PHE A 386 -7.17 4.82 -22.88
N LEU A 387 -6.63 5.83 -23.57
CA LEU A 387 -5.54 5.68 -24.53
C LEU A 387 -4.23 6.03 -23.83
N GLN A 388 -3.29 5.09 -23.73
CA GLN A 388 -2.04 5.28 -23.00
C GLN A 388 -0.80 4.90 -23.82
N PRO A 389 0.37 5.51 -23.53
CA PRO A 389 1.61 5.13 -24.18
C PRO A 389 2.15 3.78 -23.70
N ARG A 390 2.72 3.02 -24.63
CA ARG A 390 3.67 1.94 -24.38
C ARG A 390 5.05 2.51 -24.09
N PHE A 391 5.79 1.86 -23.20
CA PHE A 391 7.20 2.14 -22.94
C PHE A 391 8.04 0.95 -23.39
N ASP A 392 8.85 1.18 -24.43
CA ASP A 392 9.84 0.24 -24.93
C ASP A 392 11.18 0.97 -25.10
N PRO A 393 12.20 0.69 -24.25
CA PRO A 393 12.17 -0.28 -23.16
C PRO A 393 11.27 0.16 -21.98
N PRO A 394 10.81 -0.79 -21.13
CA PRO A 394 10.07 -0.47 -19.90
C PRO A 394 10.83 0.52 -18.99
N HIS A 395 10.12 1.42 -18.33
CA HIS A 395 10.73 2.35 -17.37
C HIS A 395 10.97 1.67 -16.02
N SER A 396 12.08 2.01 -15.38
CA SER A 396 12.51 1.46 -14.08
C SER A 396 13.41 2.46 -13.36
N SER A 397 13.87 2.11 -12.16
CA SER A 397 14.83 2.89 -11.39
C SER A 397 16.19 3.07 -12.07
N ASN A 398 16.51 2.25 -13.09
CA ASN A 398 17.77 2.28 -13.83
C ASN A 398 17.78 3.27 -15.00
N ASN A 399 16.63 3.51 -15.64
CA ASN A 399 16.53 4.29 -16.88
C ASN A 399 15.55 5.47 -16.82
N ASN A 400 14.90 5.71 -15.68
CA ASN A 400 13.94 6.80 -15.52
C ASN A 400 14.18 7.58 -14.22
N ASP A 401 14.32 8.91 -14.33
CA ASP A 401 14.62 9.78 -13.20
C ASP A 401 13.53 9.79 -12.12
N PHE A 402 12.26 9.60 -12.49
CA PHE A 402 11.17 9.52 -11.52
C PHE A 402 11.28 8.29 -10.61
N TYR A 403 11.70 7.15 -11.18
CA TYR A 403 11.86 5.90 -10.43
C TYR A 403 13.22 5.81 -9.72
N LYS A 404 14.16 6.70 -10.03
CA LYS A 404 15.48 6.72 -9.42
C LYS A 404 15.37 6.88 -7.90
N GLY A 405 15.95 5.92 -7.18
CA GLY A 405 15.96 5.92 -5.71
C GLY A 405 14.65 5.46 -5.06
N LYS A 406 13.61 5.08 -5.83
CA LYS A 406 12.45 4.37 -5.26
C LYS A 406 12.86 2.95 -4.82
N PRO A 407 12.25 2.40 -3.75
CA PRO A 407 12.69 1.16 -3.12
C PRO A 407 12.11 -0.09 -3.83
N THR A 408 12.27 -0.14 -5.15
CA THR A 408 11.72 -1.21 -6.01
C THR A 408 12.55 -1.37 -7.29
N THR A 409 12.65 -2.61 -7.78
CA THR A 409 13.24 -2.97 -9.07
C THR A 409 12.19 -3.10 -10.18
N ARG A 410 10.92 -2.80 -9.90
CA ARG A 410 9.81 -2.96 -10.84
C ARG A 410 10.06 -2.19 -12.13
N GLN A 411 9.68 -2.85 -13.23
CA GLN A 411 9.70 -2.29 -14.57
C GLN A 411 8.25 -2.08 -15.02
N ILE A 412 7.97 -0.94 -15.67
CA ILE A 412 6.64 -0.58 -16.15
C ILE A 412 6.62 -0.46 -17.68
N SER A 413 5.74 -1.23 -18.33
CA SER A 413 5.59 -1.30 -19.79
C SER A 413 4.68 -0.24 -20.39
N SER A 414 3.93 0.49 -19.55
CA SER A 414 2.98 1.52 -19.96
C SER A 414 2.77 2.54 -18.86
N GLN A 415 2.07 3.64 -19.16
CA GLN A 415 1.77 4.69 -18.17
C GLN A 415 0.99 4.15 -16.96
N HIS A 416 0.11 3.17 -17.18
CA HIS A 416 -0.70 2.57 -16.13
C HIS A 416 -0.78 1.04 -16.32
N PRO A 417 0.23 0.28 -15.85
CA PRO A 417 0.31 -1.17 -16.04
C PRO A 417 -0.91 -1.93 -15.52
N TYR A 418 -1.49 -1.51 -14.39
CA TYR A 418 -2.74 -2.13 -13.90
C TYR A 418 -3.89 -2.03 -14.91
N ALA A 419 -4.03 -0.88 -15.59
CA ALA A 419 -5.11 -0.68 -16.56
C ALA A 419 -4.83 -1.50 -17.84
N GLU A 420 -3.56 -1.64 -18.22
CA GLU A 420 -3.15 -2.52 -19.31
C GLU A 420 -3.48 -3.99 -19.02
N GLU A 421 -3.12 -4.48 -17.84
CA GLU A 421 -3.16 -5.91 -17.50
C GLU A 421 -4.54 -6.38 -17.01
N PHE A 422 -5.18 -5.64 -16.11
CA PHE A 422 -6.42 -6.07 -15.44
C PHE A 422 -7.71 -5.55 -16.09
N ILE A 423 -7.61 -4.53 -16.95
CA ILE A 423 -8.76 -3.97 -17.66
C ILE A 423 -8.64 -4.27 -19.16
N GLY A 424 -7.56 -3.83 -19.80
CA GLY A 424 -7.28 -4.09 -21.20
C GLY A 424 -8.35 -3.57 -22.17
N LYS A 425 -8.32 -4.06 -23.41
CA LYS A 425 -9.32 -3.72 -24.43
C LYS A 425 -10.69 -4.30 -24.07
N PRO A 426 -11.80 -3.59 -24.38
CA PRO A 426 -11.88 -2.38 -25.21
C PRO A 426 -11.68 -1.06 -24.46
N HIS A 427 -11.62 -1.08 -23.12
CA HIS A 427 -11.58 0.12 -22.28
C HIS A 427 -10.20 0.79 -22.21
N VAL A 428 -9.13 0.03 -22.45
CA VAL A 428 -7.75 0.51 -22.39
C VAL A 428 -7.02 0.13 -23.67
N TRP A 429 -6.38 1.12 -24.30
CA TRP A 429 -5.58 0.96 -25.50
C TRP A 429 -4.16 1.43 -25.23
N THR A 430 -3.20 0.50 -25.24
CA THR A 430 -1.77 0.81 -25.13
C THR A 430 -1.14 0.90 -26.52
N VAL A 431 -0.66 2.08 -26.89
CA VAL A 431 -0.12 2.38 -28.24
C VAL A 431 1.33 2.86 -28.20
N ASP A 432 2.07 2.60 -29.26
CA ASP A 432 3.33 3.31 -29.52
C ASP A 432 3.02 4.71 -30.03
N ILE A 433 3.25 5.71 -29.19
CA ILE A 433 2.97 7.12 -29.50
C ILE A 433 3.89 7.71 -30.56
N THR A 434 5.00 7.05 -30.90
CA THR A 434 5.88 7.46 -32.00
C THR A 434 5.41 6.91 -33.35
N ASN A 435 4.59 5.86 -33.32
CA ASN A 435 3.99 5.27 -34.51
C ASN A 435 2.63 5.91 -34.79
N ARG A 436 2.63 6.88 -35.71
CA ARG A 436 1.41 7.59 -36.13
C ARG A 436 0.28 6.67 -36.60
N THR A 437 0.60 5.59 -37.30
CA THR A 437 -0.40 4.62 -37.79
C THR A 437 -1.08 3.90 -36.63
N ASP A 438 -0.32 3.43 -35.64
CA ASP A 438 -0.85 2.74 -34.45
C ASP A 438 -1.84 3.63 -33.69
N VAL A 439 -1.49 4.91 -33.50
CA VAL A 439 -2.37 5.91 -32.87
C VAL A 439 -3.63 6.14 -33.71
N GLN A 440 -3.51 6.32 -35.03
CA GLN A 440 -4.66 6.55 -35.90
C GLN A 440 -5.62 5.35 -35.91
N GLU A 441 -5.10 4.14 -35.98
CA GLU A 441 -5.88 2.91 -35.96
C GLU A 441 -6.58 2.71 -34.61
N ALA A 442 -5.86 2.91 -33.50
CA ALA A 442 -6.45 2.86 -32.17
C ALA A 442 -7.60 3.87 -32.04
N VAL A 443 -7.37 5.12 -32.44
CA VAL A 443 -8.36 6.20 -32.36
C VAL A 443 -9.60 5.91 -33.20
N LYS A 444 -9.43 5.35 -34.41
CA LYS A 444 -10.54 4.92 -35.29
C LYS A 444 -11.30 3.73 -34.70
N ALA A 445 -10.60 2.79 -34.08
CA ALA A 445 -11.17 1.58 -33.49
C ALA A 445 -11.92 1.85 -32.17
N ILE A 446 -11.72 3.01 -31.54
CA ILE A 446 -12.47 3.40 -30.34
C ILE A 446 -13.95 3.63 -30.68
N LEU A 447 -14.76 2.60 -30.42
CA LEU A 447 -16.21 2.58 -30.51
C LEU A 447 -16.87 3.13 -29.23
N HIS A 448 -18.19 2.99 -29.11
CA HIS A 448 -18.88 3.20 -27.84
C HIS A 448 -18.53 2.05 -26.89
N THR A 449 -18.13 2.37 -25.66
CA THR A 449 -17.81 1.40 -24.61
C THR A 449 -18.67 1.67 -23.38
N GLU A 450 -19.20 0.61 -22.79
CA GLU A 450 -19.94 0.72 -21.54
C GLU A 450 -19.01 1.11 -20.38
N PRO A 451 -19.47 1.96 -19.44
CA PRO A 451 -18.74 2.26 -18.21
C PRO A 451 -18.34 0.99 -17.46
N PHE A 452 -17.10 0.94 -16.98
CA PHE A 452 -16.58 -0.21 -16.25
C PHE A 452 -15.77 0.24 -15.03
N THR A 453 -16.07 -0.35 -13.88
CA THR A 453 -15.29 -0.14 -12.66
C THR A 453 -14.91 -1.51 -12.10
N PRO A 454 -13.62 -1.84 -11.99
CA PRO A 454 -13.21 -3.07 -11.32
C PRO A 454 -13.72 -3.09 -9.88
N ARG A 455 -14.22 -4.25 -9.42
CA ARG A 455 -14.85 -4.40 -8.10
C ARG A 455 -13.98 -3.84 -6.97
N GLU A 456 -12.67 -4.04 -7.02
CA GLU A 456 -11.70 -3.60 -6.01
C GLU A 456 -11.55 -2.08 -5.88
N PHE A 457 -12.00 -1.32 -6.89
CA PHE A 457 -12.10 0.15 -6.87
C PHE A 457 -13.53 0.64 -6.60
N THR A 458 -14.43 -0.22 -6.12
CA THR A 458 -15.77 0.19 -5.64
C THR A 458 -15.77 0.33 -4.11
N CYS A 459 -16.77 1.03 -3.54
CA CYS A 459 -16.93 1.11 -2.09
C CYS A 459 -17.05 -0.29 -1.46
N ASP A 460 -17.82 -1.20 -2.08
CA ASP A 460 -18.01 -2.57 -1.59
C ASP A 460 -16.70 -3.36 -1.59
N GLY A 461 -15.92 -3.27 -2.67
CA GLY A 461 -14.63 -3.96 -2.78
C GLY A 461 -13.59 -3.45 -1.79
N MET A 462 -13.54 -2.13 -1.57
CA MET A 462 -12.63 -1.57 -0.57
C MET A 462 -13.05 -1.93 0.86
N LEU A 463 -14.36 -1.91 1.19
CA LEU A 463 -14.87 -2.37 2.49
C LEU A 463 -14.47 -3.81 2.79
N GLU A 464 -14.71 -4.71 1.83
CA GLU A 464 -14.37 -6.15 1.96
C GLU A 464 -12.87 -6.35 2.20
N ARG A 465 -12.04 -5.66 1.42
CA ARG A 465 -10.57 -5.76 1.51
C ARG A 465 -10.02 -5.22 2.82
N VAL A 466 -10.42 -4.01 3.22
CA VAL A 466 -9.95 -3.38 4.46
C VAL A 466 -10.48 -4.14 5.68
N HIS A 467 -11.72 -4.62 5.64
CA HIS A 467 -12.27 -5.48 6.69
C HIS A 467 -11.42 -6.75 6.86
N ALA A 468 -11.10 -7.46 5.77
CA ALA A 468 -10.26 -8.65 5.82
C ALA A 468 -8.86 -8.35 6.40
N TYR A 469 -8.23 -7.23 6.03
CA TYR A 469 -6.94 -6.85 6.59
C TYR A 469 -7.00 -6.59 8.10
N ILE A 470 -8.00 -5.86 8.59
CA ILE A 470 -8.12 -5.57 10.03
C ILE A 470 -8.45 -6.85 10.81
N SER A 471 -9.22 -7.76 10.22
CA SER A 471 -9.59 -9.02 10.85
C SER A 471 -8.46 -10.04 10.91
N HIS A 472 -7.54 -10.03 9.92
CA HIS A 472 -6.61 -11.16 9.73
C HIS A 472 -5.13 -10.79 9.64
N GLN A 473 -4.76 -9.55 9.27
CA GLN A 473 -3.36 -9.14 9.25
C GLN A 473 -2.88 -8.71 10.64
N ASP A 474 -2.36 -9.68 11.39
CA ASP A 474 -1.67 -9.45 12.66
C ASP A 474 -0.16 -9.59 12.48
N PHE A 475 0.55 -8.49 12.73
CA PHE A 475 2.01 -8.44 12.72
C PHE A 475 2.61 -8.33 14.13
N CYS A 476 1.77 -8.24 15.16
CA CYS A 476 2.19 -8.10 16.56
C CYS A 476 2.34 -9.46 17.23
N SER A 477 1.64 -10.49 16.76
CA SER A 477 1.88 -11.87 17.19
C SER A 477 3.24 -12.36 16.72
N LYS A 478 3.91 -13.14 17.57
CA LYS A 478 5.14 -13.90 17.22
C LYS A 478 4.82 -15.22 16.51
N SER A 479 3.54 -15.57 16.36
CA SER A 479 3.13 -16.77 15.64
C SER A 479 3.30 -16.60 14.14
N VAL A 480 3.49 -17.72 13.45
CA VAL A 480 3.49 -17.76 11.99
C VAL A 480 2.15 -17.27 11.44
N PRO A 481 2.11 -16.53 10.31
CA PRO A 481 0.86 -16.09 9.70
C PRO A 481 -0.04 -17.29 9.35
N THR A 482 -1.31 -17.22 9.76
CA THR A 482 -2.34 -18.23 9.42
C THR A 482 -3.28 -17.76 8.31
N TRP A 483 -3.14 -16.50 7.88
CA TRP A 483 -3.91 -15.89 6.81
C TRP A 483 -2.98 -15.30 5.74
N PRO A 484 -3.23 -15.56 4.44
CA PRO A 484 -4.20 -16.50 3.89
C PRO A 484 -4.03 -17.95 4.39
N PRO A 485 -5.09 -18.79 4.35
CA PRO A 485 -4.99 -20.17 4.77
C PRO A 485 -4.06 -20.99 3.87
N GLU A 486 -3.39 -22.01 4.43
CA GLU A 486 -2.45 -22.86 3.69
C GLU A 486 -3.09 -23.53 2.45
N ASN A 487 -4.40 -23.82 2.47
CA ASN A 487 -5.09 -24.41 1.32
C ASN A 487 -5.13 -23.52 0.07
N ALA A 488 -4.87 -22.21 0.23
CA ALA A 488 -4.74 -21.26 -0.86
C ALA A 488 -3.40 -21.38 -1.59
N LEU A 489 -2.40 -22.02 -0.97
CA LEU A 489 -1.06 -22.20 -1.52
C LEU A 489 -1.11 -23.05 -2.79
N ARG A 490 -0.53 -22.51 -3.86
CA ARG A 490 -0.19 -23.20 -5.11
C ARG A 490 1.31 -23.03 -5.31
N VAL A 491 2.03 -24.14 -5.18
CA VAL A 491 3.50 -24.13 -5.25
C VAL A 491 3.93 -24.23 -6.70
N HIS A 492 4.71 -23.25 -7.17
CA HIS A 492 5.31 -23.27 -8.50
C HIS A 492 6.83 -23.19 -8.39
N LEU A 493 7.53 -23.99 -9.20
CA LEU A 493 8.98 -23.90 -9.36
C LEU A 493 9.30 -23.08 -10.61
N GLY A 494 9.82 -21.87 -10.41
CA GLY A 494 10.16 -20.97 -11.50
C GLY A 494 11.24 -21.51 -12.43
N PRO A 495 11.21 -21.16 -13.72
CA PRO A 495 12.39 -21.26 -14.59
C PRO A 495 13.55 -20.40 -14.04
N LEU A 496 14.77 -20.68 -14.53
CA LEU A 496 15.93 -19.84 -14.24
C LEU A 496 15.68 -18.41 -14.74
N GLY A 497 16.08 -17.41 -13.95
CA GLY A 497 15.91 -16.00 -14.32
C GLY A 497 14.48 -15.48 -14.25
N GLN A 498 13.52 -16.21 -13.67
CA GLN A 498 12.14 -15.76 -13.49
C GLN A 498 11.86 -15.43 -12.01
N SER A 499 11.13 -14.33 -11.77
CA SER A 499 10.70 -13.93 -10.43
C SER A 499 9.40 -14.66 -10.04
N CYS A 500 9.09 -14.72 -8.74
CA CYS A 500 7.82 -15.31 -8.33
C CYS A 500 6.60 -14.50 -8.77
N VAL A 501 6.74 -13.18 -8.96
CA VAL A 501 5.71 -12.35 -9.61
C VAL A 501 5.36 -12.92 -10.98
N SER A 502 6.36 -13.06 -11.86
CA SER A 502 6.16 -13.54 -13.23
C SER A 502 5.64 -14.97 -13.30
N VAL A 503 6.16 -15.87 -12.43
CA VAL A 503 5.76 -17.29 -12.40
C VAL A 503 4.29 -17.44 -12.02
N CYS A 504 3.83 -16.72 -10.99
CA CYS A 504 2.44 -16.76 -10.58
C CYS A 504 1.53 -16.13 -11.64
N GLN A 505 1.93 -14.98 -12.20
CA GLN A 505 1.16 -14.25 -13.22
C GLN A 505 0.93 -15.09 -14.49
N HIS A 506 1.97 -15.78 -14.99
CA HIS A 506 1.83 -16.71 -16.13
C HIS A 506 0.86 -17.87 -15.87
N SER A 507 0.61 -18.18 -14.59
CA SER A 507 -0.34 -19.21 -14.16
C SER A 507 -1.72 -18.64 -13.81
N ALA A 508 -1.99 -17.37 -14.13
CA ALA A 508 -3.20 -16.63 -13.73
C ALA A 508 -3.41 -16.60 -12.20
N LEU A 509 -2.32 -16.51 -11.44
CA LEU A 509 -2.28 -16.42 -9.99
C LEU A 509 -1.50 -15.17 -9.56
N VAL A 510 -1.55 -14.86 -8.27
CA VAL A 510 -0.71 -13.81 -7.65
C VAL A 510 0.25 -14.46 -6.65
N CYS A 511 1.46 -13.91 -6.52
CA CYS A 511 2.40 -14.34 -5.49
C CYS A 511 1.87 -13.92 -4.09
N GLU A 512 1.97 -14.81 -3.10
CA GLU A 512 1.50 -14.59 -1.74
C GLU A 512 2.66 -14.73 -0.74
N PRO A 513 3.28 -13.62 -0.33
CA PRO A 513 4.48 -13.68 0.50
C PRO A 513 4.22 -14.22 1.91
N ALA A 514 3.00 -14.13 2.44
CA ALA A 514 2.67 -14.68 3.76
C ALA A 514 2.88 -16.21 3.81
N LEU A 515 2.81 -16.91 2.67
CA LEU A 515 2.89 -18.36 2.57
C LEU A 515 4.32 -18.89 2.30
N PHE A 516 5.33 -18.04 2.17
CA PHE A 516 6.72 -18.49 1.94
C PHE A 516 7.24 -19.42 3.03
N HIS A 517 6.78 -19.25 4.27
CA HIS A 517 7.23 -20.07 5.40
C HIS A 517 6.91 -21.58 5.21
N HIS A 518 5.82 -21.92 4.50
CA HIS A 518 5.50 -23.32 4.15
C HIS A 518 6.48 -23.93 3.14
N LEU A 519 7.17 -23.08 2.38
CA LEU A 519 8.12 -23.46 1.33
C LEU A 519 9.57 -23.47 1.83
N ASN A 520 9.83 -22.94 3.02
CA ASN A 520 11.18 -22.78 3.57
C ASN A 520 11.67 -24.03 4.32
N SER A 521 11.61 -25.20 3.68
CA SER A 521 12.14 -26.45 4.24
C SER A 521 12.65 -27.41 3.16
N PRO A 522 13.60 -28.33 3.47
CA PRO A 522 14.07 -29.33 2.51
C PRO A 522 12.94 -30.24 2.00
N SER A 523 11.93 -30.46 2.84
CA SER A 523 10.74 -31.24 2.50
C SER A 523 9.94 -30.63 1.34
N ALA A 524 9.93 -29.29 1.22
CA ALA A 524 9.22 -28.59 0.16
C ALA A 524 9.81 -28.90 -1.23
N PHE A 525 11.14 -28.98 -1.33
CA PHE A 525 11.83 -29.39 -2.56
C PHE A 525 11.58 -30.86 -2.89
N THR A 526 11.62 -31.72 -1.87
CA THR A 526 11.40 -33.17 -2.04
C THR A 526 10.00 -33.47 -2.56
N ARG A 527 8.97 -32.73 -2.09
CA ARG A 527 7.58 -32.84 -2.59
C ARG A 527 7.44 -32.52 -4.08
N LEU A 528 8.36 -31.72 -4.64
CA LEU A 528 8.42 -31.42 -6.07
C LEU A 528 9.33 -32.38 -6.86
N GLY A 529 9.79 -33.47 -6.24
CA GLY A 529 10.70 -34.43 -6.87
C GLY A 529 12.13 -33.91 -7.04
N LEU A 530 12.53 -32.85 -6.34
CA LEU A 530 13.90 -32.33 -6.36
C LEU A 530 14.74 -33.00 -5.27
N SER A 531 15.92 -33.48 -5.64
CA SER A 531 16.92 -34.01 -4.70
C SER A 531 17.98 -32.94 -4.41
N CYS A 532 18.08 -32.54 -3.14
CA CYS A 532 19.09 -31.59 -2.67
C CYS A 532 20.39 -32.33 -2.32
N SER A 533 21.50 -32.01 -2.98
CA SER A 533 22.83 -32.51 -2.58
C SER A 533 23.44 -31.70 -1.43
N SER A 534 23.08 -30.43 -1.34
CA SER A 534 23.41 -29.55 -0.23
C SER A 534 22.22 -28.67 0.09
N VAL A 535 22.09 -28.29 1.36
CA VAL A 535 21.07 -27.38 1.85
C VAL A 535 21.78 -26.27 2.62
N GLY A 536 21.48 -25.02 2.30
CA GLY A 536 22.05 -23.84 2.95
C GLY A 536 20.97 -22.95 3.53
N LEU A 537 21.22 -22.39 4.71
CA LEU A 537 20.39 -21.33 5.27
C LEU A 537 21.12 -20.01 5.03
N GLU A 538 20.50 -19.10 4.27
CA GLU A 538 21.14 -17.87 3.79
C GLU A 538 20.25 -16.65 3.96
N VAL A 539 20.88 -15.49 4.16
CA VAL A 539 20.22 -14.19 4.17
C VAL A 539 20.18 -13.67 2.72
N ASN A 540 19.20 -14.10 1.94
CA ASN A 540 19.08 -13.74 0.52
C ASN A 540 17.61 -13.64 0.09
N HIS A 541 17.18 -12.48 -0.42
CA HIS A 541 15.77 -12.25 -0.80
C HIS A 541 15.23 -13.16 -1.92
N LEU A 542 16.12 -13.84 -2.65
CA LEU A 542 15.72 -14.77 -3.72
C LEU A 542 15.27 -16.13 -3.19
N PHE A 543 15.53 -16.44 -1.91
CA PHE A 543 15.27 -17.76 -1.34
C PHE A 543 13.86 -17.84 -0.72
N PRO A 544 13.20 -19.02 -0.72
CA PRO A 544 13.74 -20.35 -1.04
C PRO A 544 13.93 -20.60 -2.54
N ALA A 545 15.07 -21.19 -2.91
CA ALA A 545 15.41 -21.45 -4.30
C ALA A 545 16.26 -22.70 -4.49
N TYR A 546 16.17 -23.28 -5.67
CA TYR A 546 16.93 -24.46 -6.10
C TYR A 546 17.93 -24.08 -7.18
N SER A 547 19.21 -24.36 -6.96
CA SER A 547 20.23 -24.28 -8.00
C SER A 547 20.41 -25.65 -8.66
N PRO A 548 20.15 -25.79 -9.97
CA PRO A 548 20.41 -27.05 -10.68
C PRO A 548 21.90 -27.37 -10.72
N TRP A 549 22.77 -26.35 -10.61
CA TRP A 549 24.22 -26.53 -10.52
C TRP A 549 24.59 -26.99 -9.11
N GLY A 550 25.05 -28.23 -8.99
CA GLY A 550 25.37 -28.81 -7.68
C GLY A 550 24.15 -29.22 -6.85
N ARG A 551 22.93 -29.08 -7.39
CA ARG A 551 21.66 -29.47 -6.74
C ARG A 551 21.52 -28.87 -5.34
N HIS A 552 21.83 -27.58 -5.21
CA HIS A 552 21.78 -26.86 -3.94
C HIS A 552 20.37 -26.34 -3.66
N CYS A 553 19.88 -26.54 -2.45
CA CYS A 553 18.59 -26.03 -1.98
C CYS A 553 18.83 -24.94 -0.93
N GLY A 554 18.58 -23.70 -1.34
CA GLY A 554 18.71 -22.52 -0.51
C GLY A 554 17.44 -22.24 0.29
N LEU A 555 17.58 -22.08 1.60
CA LEU A 555 16.54 -21.70 2.55
C LEU A 555 16.80 -20.28 3.06
N GLN A 556 15.73 -19.54 3.33
CA GLN A 556 15.79 -18.19 3.88
C GLN A 556 16.05 -18.21 5.39
N GLN A 557 17.06 -17.47 5.85
CA GLN A 557 17.34 -17.25 7.27
C GLN A 557 16.51 -16.10 7.88
N GLU A 558 16.30 -15.02 7.12
CA GLU A 558 15.68 -13.79 7.59
C GLU A 558 14.27 -13.66 6.98
N PRO A 559 13.20 -13.91 7.73
CA PRO A 559 11.84 -13.95 7.19
C PRO A 559 11.39 -12.65 6.52
N ARG A 560 11.92 -11.48 6.92
CA ARG A 560 11.61 -10.20 6.28
C ARG A 560 12.16 -10.06 4.85
N LEU A 561 13.02 -10.98 4.43
CA LEU A 561 13.58 -11.03 3.08
C LEU A 561 12.82 -11.98 2.14
N PHE A 562 11.82 -12.72 2.62
CA PHE A 562 10.92 -13.41 1.70
C PHE A 562 10.36 -12.42 0.68
N SER A 563 10.55 -12.70 -0.61
CA SER A 563 10.22 -11.76 -1.67
C SER A 563 9.62 -12.43 -2.89
N CYS A 564 8.52 -11.90 -3.39
CA CYS A 564 7.96 -12.22 -4.68
C CYS A 564 8.81 -11.64 -5.82
N ALA A 565 9.35 -10.43 -5.62
CA ALA A 565 10.27 -9.76 -6.54
C ALA A 565 11.66 -10.43 -6.56
N GLY A 566 12.46 -10.07 -7.57
CA GLY A 566 13.80 -10.59 -7.75
C GLY A 566 13.84 -11.90 -8.56
N SER A 567 14.83 -11.96 -9.45
CA SER A 567 15.12 -13.08 -10.34
C SER A 567 16.63 -13.25 -10.45
N ASP A 568 17.08 -14.48 -10.63
CA ASP A 568 18.50 -14.77 -10.80
C ASP A 568 18.71 -15.88 -11.82
N PRO A 569 19.65 -15.73 -12.76
CA PRO A 569 19.88 -16.72 -13.81
C PRO A 569 20.43 -18.04 -13.26
N SER A 570 20.94 -18.05 -12.02
CA SER A 570 21.52 -19.23 -11.38
C SER A 570 20.56 -19.97 -10.42
N HIS A 571 19.35 -19.45 -10.19
CA HIS A 571 18.42 -20.02 -9.22
C HIS A 571 17.01 -20.18 -9.79
N ARG A 572 16.40 -21.34 -9.53
CA ARG A 572 14.98 -21.61 -9.74
C ARG A 572 14.23 -21.33 -8.45
N ARG A 573 13.38 -20.30 -8.44
CA ARG A 573 12.69 -19.86 -7.22
C ARG A 573 11.50 -20.76 -6.90
N LEU A 574 11.31 -21.06 -5.62
CA LEU A 574 10.15 -21.79 -5.14
C LEU A 574 9.08 -20.78 -4.72
N CYS A 575 8.03 -20.67 -5.52
CA CYS A 575 7.10 -19.55 -5.48
C CYS A 575 5.75 -19.92 -4.85
N PRO A 576 5.32 -19.20 -3.79
CA PRO A 576 3.99 -19.35 -3.23
C PRO A 576 3.01 -18.52 -4.05
N CYS A 577 2.22 -19.16 -4.88
CA CYS A 577 1.13 -18.51 -5.62
C CYS A 577 -0.21 -18.77 -4.93
N ARG A 578 -1.20 -17.91 -5.18
CA ARG A 578 -2.59 -18.13 -4.79
C ARG A 578 -3.56 -17.62 -5.85
N ALA A 579 -4.76 -18.19 -5.84
CA ALA A 579 -5.87 -17.63 -6.60
C ALA A 579 -6.38 -16.34 -5.96
N TYR A 580 -7.07 -15.52 -6.73
CA TYR A 580 -7.73 -14.31 -6.28
C TYR A 580 -9.19 -14.25 -6.77
N LEU A 581 -10.02 -13.48 -6.07
CA LEU A 581 -11.40 -13.26 -6.45
C LEU A 581 -11.47 -12.38 -7.71
N PRO A 582 -12.37 -12.66 -8.68
CA PRO A 582 -12.53 -11.80 -9.85
C PRO A 582 -12.77 -10.34 -9.48
N GLY A 583 -11.88 -9.46 -9.97
CA GLY A 583 -11.90 -8.03 -9.66
C GLY A 583 -11.51 -7.67 -8.22
N GLN A 584 -10.90 -8.58 -7.45
CA GLN A 584 -10.36 -8.34 -6.10
C GLN A 584 -9.08 -9.15 -5.89
N VAL A 585 -7.95 -8.62 -6.37
CA VAL A 585 -6.65 -9.32 -6.36
C VAL A 585 -6.14 -9.58 -4.93
N ALA A 586 -6.47 -8.66 -4.00
CA ALA A 586 -6.06 -8.73 -2.60
C ALA A 586 -6.58 -9.96 -1.84
N LEU A 587 -7.70 -10.56 -2.28
CA LEU A 587 -8.38 -11.62 -1.54
C LEU A 587 -8.43 -12.90 -2.35
N CYS A 588 -8.11 -14.02 -1.71
CA CYS A 588 -8.34 -15.35 -2.26
C CYS A 588 -9.76 -15.84 -1.98
N PRO A 589 -10.28 -16.84 -2.72
CA PRO A 589 -11.60 -17.41 -2.48
C PRO A 589 -11.81 -17.89 -1.03
N ASN A 590 -10.76 -18.40 -0.38
CA ASN A 590 -10.80 -18.88 1.00
C ASN A 590 -10.33 -17.85 2.04
N CYS A 591 -10.06 -16.60 1.63
CA CYS A 591 -9.52 -15.55 2.50
C CYS A 591 -10.63 -14.76 3.21
N VAL A 592 -11.88 -14.96 2.81
CA VAL A 592 -13.07 -14.32 3.36
C VAL A 592 -13.96 -15.42 3.92
N GLU A 593 -14.35 -15.33 5.20
CA GLU A 593 -15.32 -16.23 5.82
C GLU A 593 -16.75 -15.90 5.35
N THR A 594 -17.04 -16.09 4.07
CA THR A 594 -18.42 -16.09 3.57
C THR A 594 -18.53 -17.02 2.39
N GLY A 595 -19.47 -17.97 2.46
CA GLY A 595 -19.91 -18.73 1.30
C GLY A 595 -20.32 -17.76 0.19
N LEU A 596 -19.49 -17.70 -0.84
CA LEU A 596 -19.78 -17.09 -2.13
C LEU A 596 -20.53 -18.10 -2.99
#